data_AF-A0A813G1R4-F1
#
_entry.id   AF-A0A813G1R4-F1
#
_cell.length_a   1.000
_cell.length_b   1.000
_cell.length_c   1.000
_cell.angle_alpha   90.00
_cell.angle_beta   90.00
_cell.angle_gamma   90.00
#
_symmetry.space_group_name_H-M   'P 1'
#
loop_
_entity.id
_entity.type
_entity.pdbx_description
1 polymer ?
#
loop_
_entity_poly.entity_id
_entity_poly.type
_entity_poly.pdbx_seq_one_letter_code
_entity_poly.pdbx_strand_id
1 'polypeptide(L)'
;LSLHIGPQGLVLASGSSSKFPVPAEQDVLNGVETFISWPESASSGGRPPAALLLFHGCSNSGADWFRKPEEIQFLRAAQRRGLALLAFTTPVHLGNFCWPSPGGEKGDEDFE
;
A
#
# COMPACT_ATOMS: atom_id res chain seq x y z
N LEU A 1 -7.48 22.61 -9.42
CA LEU A 1 -8.00 22.14 -8.11
C LEU A 1 -8.63 23.33 -7.41
N SER A 2 -9.89 23.25 -7.00
CA SER A 2 -10.51 24.28 -6.16
C SER A 2 -10.89 23.60 -4.84
N LEU A 3 -10.31 24.07 -3.74
CA LEU A 3 -10.58 23.57 -2.39
C LEU A 3 -11.76 24.37 -1.81
N HIS A 4 -12.83 23.68 -1.44
CA HIS A 4 -13.90 24.24 -0.62
C HIS A 4 -13.86 23.57 0.75
N ILE A 5 -13.64 24.39 1.78
CA ILE A 5 -13.54 23.96 3.18
C ILE A 5 -14.92 24.13 3.82
N GLY A 6 -15.58 23.02 4.14
CA GLY A 6 -16.79 22.98 4.97
C GLY A 6 -16.53 22.16 6.25
N PRO A 7 -17.25 22.41 7.35
CA PRO A 7 -16.87 21.93 8.70
C PRO A 7 -17.36 20.52 9.05
N GLN A 8 -17.61 19.64 8.08
CA GLN A 8 -18.17 18.31 8.33
C GLN A 8 -17.42 17.28 7.49
N GLY A 9 -16.63 16.42 8.16
CA GLY A 9 -16.18 15.11 7.65
C GLY A 9 -15.36 15.11 6.34
N LEU A 10 -14.10 14.73 6.44
CA LEU A 10 -13.25 14.42 5.29
C LEU A 10 -13.89 13.27 4.48
N VAL A 11 -14.61 13.60 3.40
CA VAL A 11 -15.05 12.61 2.41
C VAL A 11 -13.98 12.56 1.33
N LEU A 12 -13.04 11.62 1.46
CA LEU A 12 -12.15 11.26 0.37
C LEU A 12 -13.00 10.54 -0.68
N ALA A 13 -13.34 11.24 -1.75
CA ALA A 13 -13.87 10.62 -2.96
C ALA A 13 -12.72 9.84 -3.62
N SER A 14 -12.60 8.55 -3.28
CA SER A 14 -11.63 7.65 -3.89
C SER A 14 -12.09 7.31 -5.31
N GLY A 15 -11.37 7.85 -6.30
CA GLY A 15 -11.61 7.62 -7.72
C GLY A 15 -11.33 6.16 -8.08
N SER A 16 -12.39 5.36 -8.23
CA SER A 16 -12.29 3.96 -8.67
C SER A 16 -12.07 3.87 -10.18
N SER A 17 -10.81 3.75 -10.60
CA SER A 17 -10.43 3.01 -11.81
C SER A 17 -9.42 1.95 -11.40
N SER A 18 -9.85 0.69 -11.29
CA SER A 18 -9.09 -0.34 -10.57
C SER A 18 -7.87 -0.79 -11.37
N LYS A 19 -6.73 -0.15 -11.13
CA LYS A 19 -5.39 -0.58 -11.59
C LYS A 19 -5.00 -1.97 -11.04
N PHE A 20 -5.76 -2.50 -10.09
CA PHE A 20 -5.45 -3.71 -9.32
C PHE A 20 -6.65 -4.68 -9.23
N PRO A 21 -6.41 -6.01 -9.27
CA PRO A 21 -7.41 -7.06 -9.00
C PRO A 21 -8.12 -7.03 -7.64
N VAL A 22 -7.53 -6.39 -6.63
CA VAL A 22 -8.17 -6.03 -5.36
C VAL A 22 -8.10 -4.51 -5.26
N PRO A 23 -9.24 -3.80 -5.09
CA PRO A 23 -9.22 -2.34 -5.05
C PRO A 23 -8.30 -1.83 -3.95
N ALA A 24 -7.37 -0.95 -4.32
CA ALA A 24 -6.47 -0.30 -3.40
C ALA A 24 -6.28 1.16 -3.82
N GLU A 25 -6.30 2.05 -2.83
CA GLU A 25 -5.88 3.44 -3.00
C GLU A 25 -4.41 3.59 -2.61
N GLN A 26 -3.74 4.54 -3.23
CA GLN A 26 -2.36 4.87 -2.94
C GLN A 26 -2.32 6.15 -2.12
N ASP A 27 -1.55 6.15 -1.05
CA ASP A 27 -1.36 7.28 -0.13
C ASP A 27 0.11 7.35 0.34
N VAL A 28 0.47 8.41 1.05
CA VAL A 28 1.76 8.57 1.70
C VAL A 28 1.55 8.79 3.19
N LEU A 29 1.83 7.76 3.98
CA LEU A 29 1.70 7.80 5.44
C LEU A 29 3.07 8.04 6.05
N ASN A 30 3.27 9.20 6.69
CA ASN A 30 4.54 9.58 7.33
C ASN A 30 5.76 9.47 6.41
N GLY A 31 5.61 9.85 5.14
CA GLY A 31 6.68 9.80 4.14
C GLY A 31 6.90 8.40 3.53
N VAL A 32 6.08 7.41 3.86
CA VAL A 32 6.13 6.06 3.31
C VAL A 32 4.98 5.85 2.34
N GLU A 33 5.28 5.53 1.09
CA GLU A 33 4.26 5.16 0.11
C GLU A 33 3.50 3.92 0.62
N THR A 34 2.18 4.01 0.64
CA THR A 34 1.29 3.02 1.23
C THR A 34 0.12 2.73 0.29
N PHE A 35 -0.24 1.47 0.16
CA PHE A 35 -1.40 1.01 -0.59
C PHE A 35 -2.43 0.47 0.40
N ILE A 36 -3.62 1.08 0.38
CA ILE A 36 -4.66 0.85 1.38
C ILE A 36 -5.85 0.18 0.70
N SER A 37 -6.34 -0.90 1.28
CA SER A 37 -7.54 -1.58 0.82
C SER A 37 -8.51 -1.79 1.97
N TRP A 38 -9.71 -1.24 1.80
CA TRP A 38 -10.77 -1.30 2.79
C TRP A 38 -11.69 -2.49 2.52
N PRO A 39 -12.13 -3.24 3.54
CA PRO A 39 -13.08 -4.33 3.35
C PRO A 39 -14.43 -3.76 2.92
N GLU A 40 -15.20 -4.50 2.12
CA GLU A 40 -16.53 -4.07 1.64
C GLU A 40 -17.49 -3.70 2.79
N SER A 41 -17.36 -4.39 3.94
CA SER A 41 -18.14 -4.08 5.14
C SER A 41 -17.83 -2.72 5.76
N ALA A 42 -16.71 -2.07 5.40
CA ALA A 42 -16.41 -0.71 5.84
C ALA A 42 -17.14 0.35 4.99
N SER A 43 -17.58 0.01 3.78
CA SER A 43 -18.33 0.91 2.91
C SER A 43 -19.72 1.26 3.46
N SER A 44 -20.23 0.48 4.42
CA SER A 44 -21.49 0.75 5.14
C SER A 44 -21.32 1.58 6.42
N GLY A 45 -20.15 2.24 6.60
CA GLY A 45 -19.87 3.12 7.74
C GLY A 45 -19.33 2.41 8.98
N GLY A 46 -19.14 1.08 8.90
CA GLY A 46 -18.45 0.30 9.93
C GLY A 46 -16.95 0.54 9.89
N ARG A 47 -16.30 0.65 11.07
CA ARG A 47 -14.83 0.60 11.13
C ARG A 47 -14.34 -0.84 11.04
N PRO A 48 -13.25 -1.12 10.30
CA PRO A 48 -12.67 -2.46 10.31
C PRO A 48 -12.22 -2.81 11.75
N PRO A 49 -12.47 -4.03 12.24
CA PRO A 49 -12.07 -4.46 13.58
C PRO A 49 -10.55 -4.50 13.78
N ALA A 50 -9.78 -4.64 12.70
CA ALA A 50 -8.32 -4.63 12.73
C ALA A 50 -7.75 -4.33 11.33
N ALA A 51 -6.44 -4.11 11.30
CA ALA A 51 -5.67 -3.92 10.06
C ALA A 51 -4.52 -4.93 9.97
N LEU A 52 -4.24 -5.38 8.75
CA LEU A 52 -3.04 -6.14 8.41
C LEU A 52 -2.01 -5.19 7.81
N LEU A 53 -0.80 -5.23 8.35
CA LEU A 53 0.36 -4.52 7.84
C LEU A 53 1.16 -5.49 6.97
N LEU A 54 1.38 -5.11 5.71
CA LEU A 54 1.99 -5.96 4.70
C LEU A 54 3.32 -5.36 4.27
N PHE A 55 4.37 -6.14 4.49
CA PHE A 55 5.75 -5.79 4.12
C PHE A 55 6.17 -6.69 2.96
N HIS A 56 6.62 -6.09 1.87
CA HIS A 56 7.08 -6.83 0.71
C HIS A 56 8.51 -7.35 0.91
N GLY A 57 8.87 -8.42 0.19
CA GLY A 57 10.26 -8.87 0.07
C GLY A 57 11.09 -8.00 -0.88
N CYS A 58 12.33 -8.43 -1.16
CA CYS A 58 13.23 -7.77 -2.10
C CYS A 58 12.59 -7.59 -3.48
N SER A 59 13.01 -6.54 -4.19
CA SER A 59 12.60 -6.29 -5.59
C SER A 59 11.08 -6.23 -5.81
N ASN A 60 10.35 -5.91 -4.74
CA ASN A 60 8.91 -5.68 -4.77
C ASN A 60 8.63 -4.32 -4.10
N SER A 61 7.38 -3.88 -4.22
CA SER A 61 6.81 -2.66 -3.67
C SER A 61 5.50 -3.00 -2.95
N GLY A 62 4.90 -2.04 -2.23
CA GLY A 62 3.58 -2.23 -1.62
C GLY A 62 2.51 -2.59 -2.66
N ALA A 63 2.65 -2.11 -3.89
CA ALA A 63 1.73 -2.39 -4.99
C ALA A 63 1.71 -3.87 -5.41
N ASP A 64 2.78 -4.63 -5.18
CA ASP A 64 2.90 -6.00 -5.71
C ASP A 64 2.04 -7.00 -4.95
N TRP A 65 1.69 -6.71 -3.69
CA TRP A 65 0.65 -7.42 -2.93
C TRP A 65 -0.69 -7.44 -3.68
N PHE A 66 -0.97 -6.40 -4.46
CA PHE A 66 -2.23 -6.24 -5.18
C PHE A 66 -2.15 -6.75 -6.64
N ARG A 67 -1.00 -7.29 -7.08
CA ARG A 67 -0.80 -7.77 -8.46
C ARG A 67 -0.53 -9.26 -8.56
N LYS A 68 0.17 -9.85 -7.60
CA LYS A 68 0.59 -11.25 -7.65
C LYS A 68 -0.56 -12.20 -7.26
N PRO A 69 -0.71 -13.35 -7.94
CA PRO A 69 -1.90 -14.18 -7.79
C PRO A 69 -2.01 -14.82 -6.40
N GLU A 70 -0.92 -15.26 -5.78
CA GLU A 70 -0.91 -15.85 -4.45
C GLU A 70 -1.32 -14.82 -3.38
N GLU A 71 -0.74 -13.62 -3.43
CA GLU A 71 -1.04 -12.52 -2.54
C GLU A 71 -2.51 -12.09 -2.67
N ILE A 72 -3.04 -12.00 -3.89
CA ILE A 72 -4.46 -11.66 -4.13
C ILE A 72 -5.40 -12.63 -3.39
N GLN A 73 -5.10 -13.93 -3.37
CA GLN A 73 -5.93 -14.90 -2.64
C GLN A 73 -5.90 -14.64 -1.14
N PHE A 74 -4.73 -14.31 -0.59
CA PHE A 74 -4.57 -13.92 0.80
C PHE A 74 -5.35 -12.63 1.13
N LEU A 75 -5.21 -11.59 0.31
CA LEU A 75 -5.91 -10.32 0.51
C LEU A 75 -7.43 -10.51 0.51
N ARG A 76 -7.97 -11.28 -0.43
CA ARG A 76 -9.41 -11.60 -0.48
C ARG A 76 -9.89 -12.38 0.74
N ALA A 77 -9.08 -13.30 1.25
CA ALA A 77 -9.40 -14.02 2.48
C ALA A 77 -9.43 -13.07 3.70
N ALA A 78 -8.51 -12.13 3.78
CA ALA A 78 -8.48 -11.11 4.84
C ALA A 78 -9.66 -10.12 4.74
N GLN A 79 -10.00 -9.64 3.54
CA GLN A 79 -11.14 -8.75 3.33
C GLN A 79 -12.47 -9.40 3.70
N ARG A 80 -12.66 -10.70 3.39
CA ARG A 80 -13.85 -11.46 3.82
C ARG A 80 -13.98 -11.56 5.35
N ARG A 81 -12.90 -11.34 6.09
CA ARG A 81 -12.89 -11.26 7.57
C ARG A 81 -13.05 -9.82 8.08
N GLY A 82 -13.31 -8.86 7.20
CA GLY A 82 -13.48 -7.45 7.55
C GLY A 82 -12.18 -6.73 7.89
N LEU A 83 -11.01 -7.25 7.50
CA LEU A 83 -9.73 -6.62 7.82
C LEU A 83 -9.39 -5.52 6.81
N ALA A 84 -8.87 -4.39 7.30
CA ALA A 84 -8.20 -3.42 6.44
C ALA A 84 -6.79 -3.92 6.09
N LEU A 85 -6.29 -3.53 4.92
CA LEU A 85 -4.99 -3.94 4.41
C LEU A 85 -4.16 -2.70 4.13
N LEU A 86 -2.93 -2.65 4.68
CA LEU A 86 -1.98 -1.58 4.41
C LEU A 86 -0.67 -2.21 3.95
N ALA A 87 -0.29 -2.00 2.69
CA ALA A 87 0.97 -2.46 2.14
C ALA A 87 1.92 -1.29 1.93
N PHE A 88 3.12 -1.38 2.50
CA PHE A 88 4.09 -0.28 2.48
C PHE A 88 5.16 -0.52 1.43
N THR A 89 5.56 0.52 0.71
CA THR A 89 6.79 0.53 -0.08
C THR A 89 7.91 1.12 0.76
N THR A 90 8.96 0.34 0.98
CA THR A 90 10.11 0.80 1.78
C THR A 90 11.04 1.69 0.94
N PRO A 91 11.51 2.85 1.46
CA PRO A 91 12.50 3.69 0.79
C PRO A 91 13.87 3.00 0.62
N VAL A 92 14.63 3.41 -0.39
CA VAL A 92 15.99 2.90 -0.65
C VAL A 92 17.00 3.39 0.41
N HIS A 93 17.91 2.52 0.87
CA HIS A 93 18.98 2.80 1.84
C HIS A 93 20.27 1.99 1.52
N LEU A 94 21.39 2.21 2.20
CA LEU A 94 22.66 1.51 1.91
C LEU A 94 22.86 0.32 2.88
N GLY A 95 23.18 -0.86 2.35
CA GLY A 95 23.38 -2.13 3.09
C GLY A 95 22.28 -3.18 2.82
N ASN A 96 22.70 -4.43 2.58
CA ASN A 96 21.93 -5.60 2.14
C ASN A 96 20.68 -5.96 2.97
N PHE A 97 19.57 -6.53 2.47
CA PHE A 97 18.98 -6.73 1.12
C PHE A 97 17.51 -7.21 1.34
N CYS A 98 16.50 -6.38 0.99
CA CYS A 98 15.04 -6.46 1.30
C CYS A 98 14.65 -5.48 2.43
N TRP A 99 14.55 -4.19 2.12
CA TRP A 99 15.52 -3.23 2.66
C TRP A 99 16.80 -3.28 1.83
N PRO A 100 17.04 -2.44 0.83
CA PRO A 100 16.19 -1.87 -0.22
C PRO A 100 16.44 -2.58 -1.57
N SER A 101 15.86 -2.07 -2.67
CA SER A 101 16.18 -2.51 -4.04
C SER A 101 16.31 -1.31 -4.99
N PRO A 102 17.51 -0.77 -5.22
CA PRO A 102 17.85 -0.19 -6.51
C PRO A 102 18.43 -1.28 -7.43
N GLY A 103 18.39 -1.07 -8.74
CA GLY A 103 18.88 -2.03 -9.73
C GLY A 103 20.21 -2.67 -9.32
N GLY A 104 20.32 -3.99 -9.54
CA GLY A 104 21.57 -4.70 -9.40
C GLY A 104 22.69 -3.91 -10.10
N GLU A 105 23.70 -3.57 -9.31
CA GLU A 105 25.05 -3.18 -9.69
C GLU A 105 25.25 -2.32 -10.95
N LYS A 106 25.69 -1.09 -10.71
CA LYS A 106 26.82 -0.44 -11.41
C LYS A 106 27.04 0.88 -10.68
N GLY A 107 28.18 1.21 -10.12
CA GLY A 107 29.55 0.71 -10.14
C GLY A 107 30.36 1.86 -9.53
N ASP A 108 31.47 1.51 -8.88
CA ASP A 108 32.65 2.33 -8.54
C ASP A 108 32.45 3.84 -8.41
N GLU A 109 32.71 4.42 -7.24
CA GLU A 109 33.81 5.39 -7.07
C GLU A 109 34.19 5.45 -5.58
N ASP A 110 35.48 5.20 -5.36
CA ASP A 110 36.20 5.28 -4.10
C ASP A 110 36.07 6.65 -3.45
N PHE A 111 35.97 6.69 -2.12
CA PHE A 111 36.44 7.83 -1.35
C PHE A 111 37.15 7.32 -0.09
N GLU A 112 38.45 7.59 -0.03
CA GLU A 112 39.31 7.54 1.16
C GLU A 112 38.76 8.43 2.30
#